data_AF-A0A496SWD3-F1
#
_entry.id   AF-A0A496SWD3-F1
#
_cell.length_a   1.000
_cell.length_b   1.000
_cell.length_c   1.000
_cell.angle_alpha   90.00
_cell.angle_beta   90.00
_cell.angle_gamma   90.00
#
_symmetry.space_group_name_H-M   'P 1'
#
loop_
_entity.id
_entity.type
_entity.pdbx_description
1 polymer ?
#
loop_
_entity_poly.entity_id
_entity_poly.type
_entity_poly.pdbx_seq_one_letter_code
_entity_poly.pdbx_strand_id
1 'polypeptide(L)' 'VQVKASDLRWFDWTRYSSRQNRRMKLGGVLGEICFEGEWQSFLPFILLGEVVHVGKGTSFGLGQYAVVRP' A
#
# COMPACT_ATOMS: atom_id res chain seq x y z
N VAL A 1 11.34 -13.38 7.32
CA VAL A 1 10.30 -12.38 7.71
C VAL A 1 8.97 -13.08 7.89
N GLN A 2 8.26 -12.83 8.98
CA GLN A 2 6.92 -13.37 9.28
C GLN A 2 5.97 -12.25 9.69
N VAL A 3 4.65 -12.48 9.58
CA VAL A 3 3.63 -11.54 10.05
C VAL A 3 3.41 -11.74 11.54
N LYS A 4 3.58 -10.68 12.33
CA LYS A 4 3.33 -10.67 13.78
C LYS A 4 1.89 -10.27 14.11
N ALA A 5 1.36 -9.26 13.42
CA ALA A 5 0.00 -8.75 13.60
C ALA A 5 -0.50 -8.13 12.29
N SER A 6 -1.81 -8.16 12.06
CA SER A 6 -2.43 -7.63 10.84
C SER A 6 -3.90 -7.25 11.13
N ASP A 7 -4.28 -6.04 10.74
CA ASP A 7 -5.68 -5.58 10.62
C ASP A 7 -5.95 -5.11 9.18
N LEU A 8 -5.41 -5.87 8.23
CA LEU A 8 -5.57 -5.58 6.82
C LEU A 8 -6.98 -5.96 6.35
N ARG A 9 -7.65 -5.01 5.70
CA ARG A 9 -8.96 -5.21 5.04
C ARG A 9 -8.92 -4.79 3.59
N TRP A 10 -9.67 -5.51 2.76
CA TRP A 10 -9.89 -5.09 1.39
C TRP A 10 -10.81 -3.87 1.35
N PHE A 11 -10.46 -2.88 0.53
CA PHE A 11 -11.27 -1.71 0.29
C PHE A 11 -11.46 -1.49 -1.20
N ASP A 12 -12.69 -1.64 -1.66
CA ASP A 12 -13.10 -1.32 -3.02
C ASP A 12 -13.55 0.13 -3.13
N TRP A 13 -13.11 0.78 -4.20
CA TRP A 13 -13.60 2.10 -4.56
C TRP A 13 -13.69 2.26 -6.08
N THR A 14 -14.36 3.31 -6.52
CA THR A 14 -14.52 3.55 -7.97
C THR A 14 -14.15 4.96 -8.33
N ARG A 15 -13.59 5.13 -9.53
CA ARG A 15 -13.33 6.44 -10.13
C ARG A 15 -13.85 6.46 -11.55
N TYR A 16 -14.39 7.59 -11.99
CA TYR A 16 -14.68 7.80 -13.40
C TYR A 16 -13.41 8.13 -14.19
N SER A 17 -13.26 7.54 -15.38
CA SER A 17 -12.14 7.78 -16.28
C SER A 17 -12.65 8.49 -17.52
N SER A 18 -12.39 9.79 -17.62
CA SER A 18 -12.76 10.58 -18.80
C SER A 18 -12.09 10.06 -20.07
N ARG A 19 -10.83 9.58 -19.98
CA ARG A 19 -10.09 9.00 -21.11
C ARG A 19 -10.74 7.73 -21.66
N GLN A 20 -11.35 6.92 -20.80
CA GLN A 20 -11.98 5.65 -21.19
C GLN A 20 -13.52 5.73 -21.19
N ASN A 21 -14.06 6.91 -20.89
CA ASN A 21 -15.49 7.18 -20.75
C ASN A 21 -16.24 6.17 -19.86
N ARG A 22 -15.61 5.66 -18.78
CA ARG A 22 -16.17 4.59 -17.93
C ARG A 22 -15.77 4.68 -16.46
N ARG A 23 -16.59 4.12 -15.58
CA ARG A 23 -16.23 3.88 -14.16
C ARG A 23 -15.23 2.74 -14.07
N MET A 24 -14.10 3.01 -13.44
CA MET A 24 -13.07 2.02 -13.12
C MET A 24 -13.29 1.53 -11.70
N LYS A 25 -13.23 0.21 -11.51
CA LYS A 25 -13.11 -0.40 -10.19
C LYS A 25 -11.64 -0.38 -9.79
N LEU A 26 -11.37 0.17 -8.62
CA LEU A 26 -10.07 0.19 -7.99
C LEU A 26 -10.23 -0.52 -6.65
N GLY A 27 -9.18 -1.19 -6.21
CA GLY A 27 -9.21 -1.94 -4.96
C GLY A 27 -7.81 -2.07 -4.42
N GLY A 28 -7.72 -2.18 -3.11
CA GLY A 28 -6.46 -2.34 -2.41
C GLY A 28 -6.70 -2.73 -0.98
N VAL A 29 -5.60 -2.86 -0.25
CA VAL A 29 -5.62 -3.19 1.16
C VAL A 29 -5.45 -1.91 1.96
N LEU A 30 -6.25 -1.75 3.01
CA LEU A 30 -6.08 -0.71 4.03
C LEU A 30 -5.88 -1.36 5.39
N GLY A 31 -5.19 -0.67 6.29
CA GLY A 31 -4.96 -1.10 7.66
C GLY A 31 -3.48 -1.17 8.00
N GLU A 32 -3.18 -1.86 9.09
CA GLU A 32 -1.84 -1.97 9.64
C GLU A 32 -1.35 -3.42 9.58
N ILE A 33 -0.04 -3.58 9.38
CA ILE A 33 0.62 -4.87 9.43
C ILE A 33 2.00 -4.72 10.08
N CYS A 34 2.33 -5.65 10.97
CA CYS A 34 3.60 -5.72 11.66
C CYS A 34 4.34 -6.99 11.24
N PHE A 35 5.61 -6.85 10.86
CA PHE A 35 6.48 -7.95 10.48
C PHE A 35 7.62 -8.13 11.49
N GLU A 36 8.08 -9.37 11.65
CA GLU A 36 9.25 -9.70 12.48
C GLU A 36 10.21 -10.67 11.79
N GLY A 37 11.41 -10.83 12.36
CA GLY A 37 12.53 -11.59 11.81
C GLY A 37 13.53 -10.72 11.06
N GLU A 38 14.27 -11.32 10.12
CA GLU A 38 15.35 -10.65 9.37
C GLU A 38 14.80 -9.79 8.23
N TRP A 39 14.50 -8.51 8.51
CA TRP A 39 13.97 -7.55 7.54
C TRP A 39 14.95 -6.41 7.19
N GLN A 40 16.07 -6.32 7.88
CA GLN A 40 16.98 -5.17 7.85
C GLN A 40 17.53 -4.88 6.45
N SER A 41 17.80 -5.91 5.64
CA SER A 41 18.24 -5.77 4.25
C SER A 41 17.22 -5.09 3.34
N PHE A 42 15.93 -5.12 3.71
CA PHE A 42 14.85 -4.47 2.98
C PHE A 42 14.57 -3.04 3.44
N LEU A 43 15.17 -2.58 4.53
CA LEU A 43 14.87 -1.28 5.13
C LEU A 43 14.99 -0.10 4.14
N PRO A 44 16.02 -0.02 3.26
CA PRO A 44 16.09 1.06 2.28
C PRO A 44 14.86 1.10 1.34
N PHE A 45 14.35 -0.06 0.95
CA PHE A 45 13.18 -0.17 0.08
C PHE A 45 11.88 0.11 0.84
N ILE A 46 11.78 -0.31 2.10
CA ILE A 46 10.64 -0.01 2.97
C ILE A 46 10.55 1.51 3.21
N LEU A 47 11.66 2.20 3.41
CA LEU A 47 11.65 3.65 3.56
C LEU A 47 11.38 4.36 2.23
N LEU A 48 11.94 3.87 1.12
CA LEU A 48 11.64 4.40 -0.22
C LEU A 48 10.15 4.33 -0.54
N GLY A 49 9.48 3.23 -0.17
CA GLY A 49 8.05 3.03 -0.43
C GLY A 49 7.13 4.02 0.30
N GLU A 50 7.55 4.64 1.42
CA GLU A 50 6.79 5.74 2.04
C GLU A 50 6.68 6.95 1.10
N VAL A 51 7.69 7.18 0.25
CA VAL A 51 7.78 8.31 -0.68
C VAL A 51 7.16 7.97 -2.04
N VAL A 52 7.49 6.80 -2.59
CA VAL A 52 7.10 6.44 -3.97
C VAL A 52 5.80 5.63 -4.03
N HIS A 53 5.26 5.24 -2.88
CA HIS A 53 4.16 4.29 -2.72
C HIS A 53 4.49 2.91 -3.31
N VAL A 54 3.63 1.91 -3.11
CA VAL A 54 3.88 0.55 -3.60
C VAL A 54 2.67 -0.05 -4.29
N GLY A 55 2.91 -0.79 -5.38
CA GLY A 55 1.88 -1.53 -6.10
C GLY A 55 1.33 -0.78 -7.31
N LYS A 56 0.06 -1.05 -7.66
CA LYS A 56 -0.57 -0.53 -8.89
C LYS A 56 -1.25 0.81 -8.63
N GLY A 57 -0.99 1.78 -9.49
CA GLY A 57 -1.69 3.07 -9.46
C GLY A 57 -1.12 4.06 -8.45
N THR A 58 0.18 3.94 -8.13
CA THR A 58 0.91 4.87 -7.25
C THR A 58 0.80 6.32 -7.73
N SER A 59 0.87 6.57 -9.04
CA SER A 59 0.64 7.90 -9.63
C SER A 59 -0.79 8.45 -9.44
N PHE A 60 -1.74 7.62 -8.99
CA PHE A 60 -3.09 8.04 -8.61
C PHE A 60 -3.27 8.12 -7.08
N GLY A 61 -2.19 8.05 -6.31
CA GLY A 61 -2.19 8.10 -4.85
C GLY A 61 -2.46 6.76 -4.16
N LEU A 62 -2.48 5.64 -4.89
CA LEU A 62 -2.67 4.31 -4.29
C LEU A 62 -1.38 3.76 -3.70
N GLY A 63 -1.50 2.86 -2.73
CA GLY A 63 -0.37 2.13 -2.15
C GLY A 63 0.53 2.96 -1.24
N GLN A 64 0.03 4.11 -0.79
CA GLN A 64 0.69 4.93 0.21
C GLN A 64 0.66 4.22 1.57
N TYR A 65 1.78 4.25 2.28
CA TYR A 65 1.86 3.85 3.68
C TYR A 65 2.88 4.71 4.41
N ALA A 66 2.90 4.59 5.73
CA ALA A 66 3.94 5.14 6.59
C ALA A 66 4.46 4.05 7.52
N VAL A 67 5.74 4.13 7.89
CA VAL A 67 6.33 3.30 8.93
C VAL A 67 6.02 3.94 10.28
N VAL A 68 5.32 3.21 11.14
CA VAL A 68 5.05 3.65 12.50
C VAL A 68 6.38 3.69 13.27
N ARG A 69 6.75 4.87 13.75
CA ARG A 69 7.91 5.09 14.62
C ARG A 69 7.42 5.21 16.07
N PRO A 70 8.17 4.67 17.05
CA PRO A 70 7.85 4.84 18.46
C PRO A 70 7.97 6.30 18.93
#